data_AF-A0A1Q7WQ54-F1
#
_entry.id   AF-A0A1Q7WQ54-F1
#
_cell.length_a   1.000
_cell.length_b   1.000
_cell.length_c   1.000
_cell.angle_alpha   90.00
_cell.angle_beta   90.00
_cell.angle_gamma   90.00
#
_symmetry.space_group_name_H-M   'P 1'
#
loop_
_entity.id
_entity.type
_entity.pdbx_description
1 polymer ?
#
loop_
_entity_poly.entity_id
_entity_poly.type
_entity_poly.pdbx_seq_one_letter_code
_entity_poly.pdbx_strand_id
1 'polypeptide(L)'
;MFDSFVIVDWSAASQPKTGRDSIWICAVDRDGVERLVENPQTRHSAKNLLRELLSDAMARGERVLLGFDFPFGYPAGFAQRLGLNHAPPWRAVWDEIAARLKDAENNSNDRFTVAAEFNRRVSNRAFPFWGCPVRFTDDFLGPKHHNGHAADGLAEKRLIDRWMVGAQPCWKLAYTGSVGSQSLTGIPVVRALRDDPRWAQRARIWPFETGLAVPDAAQIVFAEVWPSWWRGDIRGDYGPPNDKAQVRTVARIFASADGTGALPMWFVGDPDLTAEQRRVVETEEAWTLGVIRARQRAAPAPTPTLPRLRGRGAPCVNRADETLPRKRGREDRRASGGPGGAEIASRVRKYSYLRDPEAIYRASFAAIRAEADLPRFPAVQRSLALRLAHAAGDVAILDDLVSSRGAVQAGRRALAAGMPILVDAEMVAAGI
;
A
#
# COMPACT_ATOMS: atom_id res chain seq x y z
N MET A 1 3.97 -28.37 11.97
CA MET A 1 2.52 -28.15 12.04
C MET A 1 1.83 -28.42 10.72
N PHE A 2 2.38 -27.94 9.60
CA PHE A 2 1.81 -28.13 8.26
C PHE A 2 2.67 -29.07 7.40
N ASP A 3 2.09 -29.60 6.33
CA ASP A 3 2.76 -30.44 5.35
C ASP A 3 3.10 -29.65 4.08
N SER A 4 2.29 -28.64 3.75
CA SER A 4 2.48 -27.78 2.59
C SER A 4 2.20 -26.31 2.89
N PHE A 5 3.00 -25.44 2.26
CA PHE A 5 2.92 -24.00 2.35
C PHE A 5 2.72 -23.42 0.97
N VAL A 6 1.59 -22.75 0.76
CA VAL A 6 1.21 -22.16 -0.52
C VAL A 6 1.12 -20.65 -0.35
N ILE A 7 1.89 -19.90 -1.13
CA ILE A 7 1.89 -18.44 -1.11
C ILE A 7 1.42 -17.90 -2.44
N VAL A 8 0.49 -16.94 -2.38
CA VAL A 8 -0.17 -16.32 -3.52
C VAL A 8 0.09 -14.83 -3.50
N ASP A 9 0.73 -14.32 -4.56
CA ASP A 9 0.73 -12.91 -4.92
C ASP A 9 -0.44 -12.68 -5.89
N TRP A 10 -1.35 -11.79 -5.52
CA TRP A 10 -2.64 -11.63 -6.17
C TRP A 10 -2.70 -10.36 -7.01
N SER A 11 -3.26 -10.46 -8.21
CA SER A 11 -3.43 -9.30 -9.10
C SER A 11 -4.89 -8.96 -9.35
N ALA A 12 -5.20 -7.67 -9.22
CA ALA A 12 -6.49 -7.09 -9.58
C ALA A 12 -6.54 -6.62 -11.05
N ALA A 13 -5.63 -7.10 -11.91
CA ALA A 13 -5.62 -6.78 -13.34
C ALA A 13 -7.01 -7.00 -13.97
N SER A 14 -7.43 -6.09 -14.85
CA SER A 14 -8.75 -6.19 -15.53
C SER A 14 -8.71 -7.01 -16.82
N GLN A 15 -7.56 -7.61 -17.14
CA GLN A 15 -7.33 -8.41 -18.34
C GLN A 15 -6.40 -9.57 -17.98
N PRO A 16 -6.34 -10.65 -18.79
CA PRO A 16 -5.40 -11.74 -18.57
C PRO A 16 -3.96 -11.22 -18.59
N LYS A 17 -3.13 -11.61 -17.63
CA LYS A 17 -1.76 -11.10 -17.50
C LYS A 17 -0.81 -12.15 -16.91
N THR A 18 0.39 -12.25 -17.47
CA THR A 18 1.54 -12.97 -16.90
C THR A 18 2.70 -12.00 -16.65
N GLY A 19 3.72 -12.47 -15.93
CA GLY A 19 4.93 -11.72 -15.63
C GLY A 19 4.72 -10.75 -14.47
N ARG A 20 5.18 -9.51 -14.64
CA ARG A 20 5.16 -8.48 -13.60
C ARG A 20 3.74 -7.99 -13.28
N ASP A 21 3.46 -7.73 -12.00
CA ASP A 21 2.18 -7.30 -11.45
C ASP A 21 1.02 -8.23 -11.90
N SER A 22 1.26 -9.54 -11.85
CA SER A 22 0.31 -10.60 -12.19
C SER A 22 0.25 -11.66 -11.08
N ILE A 23 -0.63 -12.65 -11.21
CA ILE A 23 -0.85 -13.63 -10.14
C ILE A 23 0.29 -14.63 -10.11
N TRP A 24 0.96 -14.80 -8.98
CA TRP A 24 1.95 -15.86 -8.78
C TRP A 24 1.54 -16.78 -7.65
N ILE A 25 1.73 -18.09 -7.84
CA ILE A 25 1.44 -19.10 -6.83
C ILE A 25 2.69 -19.96 -6.67
N CYS A 26 3.18 -20.10 -5.45
CA CYS A 26 4.24 -21.06 -5.11
C CYS A 26 3.76 -22.01 -4.02
N ALA A 27 3.99 -23.30 -4.20
CA ALA A 27 3.81 -24.31 -3.18
C ALA A 27 5.15 -24.98 -2.86
N VAL A 28 5.47 -25.09 -1.58
CA VAL A 28 6.57 -25.89 -1.04
C VAL A 28 6.03 -26.91 -0.05
N ASP A 29 6.79 -27.99 0.17
CA ASP A 29 6.53 -28.91 1.27
C ASP A 29 7.17 -28.45 2.58
N ARG A 30 7.03 -29.27 3.63
CA ARG A 30 7.62 -29.04 4.94
C ARG A 30 9.14 -28.88 4.98
N ASP A 31 9.85 -29.48 4.03
CA ASP A 31 11.30 -29.40 3.93
C ASP A 31 11.73 -28.18 3.09
N GLY A 32 10.77 -27.37 2.63
CA GLY A 32 11.00 -26.21 1.78
C GLY A 32 11.30 -26.58 0.32
N VAL A 33 11.07 -27.84 -0.06
CA VAL A 33 11.24 -28.30 -1.45
C VAL A 33 10.09 -27.78 -2.28
N GLU A 34 10.43 -27.12 -3.38
CA GLU A 34 9.47 -26.56 -4.30
C GLU A 34 8.69 -27.67 -5.02
N ARG A 35 7.37 -27.62 -4.89
CA ARG A 35 6.44 -28.54 -5.55
C ARG A 35 5.78 -27.90 -6.76
N LEU A 36 5.57 -26.59 -6.72
CA LEU A 36 4.90 -25.85 -7.78
C LEU A 36 5.30 -24.38 -7.76
N VAL A 37 5.50 -23.79 -8.95
CA VAL A 37 5.49 -22.33 -9.14
C VAL A 37 4.78 -22.00 -10.44
N GLU A 38 3.62 -21.37 -10.35
CA GLU A 38 2.76 -21.06 -11.49
C GLU A 38 2.43 -19.58 -11.58
N ASN A 39 2.15 -19.13 -12.81
CA ASN A 39 1.75 -17.76 -13.12
C ASN A 39 0.44 -17.74 -13.92
N PRO A 40 -0.69 -18.09 -13.27
CA PRO A 40 -1.98 -18.13 -13.94
C PRO A 40 -2.37 -16.76 -14.50
N GLN A 41 -2.84 -16.75 -15.74
CA GLN A 41 -3.22 -15.52 -16.44
C GLN A 41 -4.45 -14.84 -15.84
N THR A 42 -5.33 -15.58 -15.17
CA THR A 42 -6.62 -15.07 -14.70
C THR A 42 -6.91 -15.51 -13.26
N ARG A 43 -7.73 -14.73 -12.56
CA ARG A 43 -8.21 -15.09 -11.21
C ARG A 43 -9.00 -16.39 -11.21
N HIS A 44 -9.72 -16.67 -12.30
CA HIS A 44 -10.45 -17.92 -12.46
C HIS A 44 -9.49 -19.12 -12.59
N SER A 45 -8.45 -19.03 -13.42
CA SER A 45 -7.47 -20.12 -13.53
C SER A 45 -6.65 -20.29 -12.24
N ALA A 46 -6.31 -19.20 -11.57
CA ALA A 46 -5.67 -19.23 -10.25
C ALA A 46 -6.54 -19.96 -9.21
N LYS A 47 -7.84 -19.66 -9.14
CA LYS A 47 -8.79 -20.35 -8.25
C LYS A 47 -8.87 -21.84 -8.55
N ASN A 48 -8.94 -22.23 -9.82
CA ASN A 48 -9.04 -23.65 -10.20
C ASN A 48 -7.76 -24.41 -9.84
N LEU A 49 -6.59 -23.83 -10.10
CA LEU A 49 -5.31 -24.39 -9.70
C LEU A 49 -5.21 -24.57 -8.18
N LEU A 50 -5.55 -23.55 -7.40
CA LEU A 50 -5.57 -23.65 -5.92
C LEU A 50 -6.54 -24.72 -5.44
N ARG A 51 -7.70 -24.83 -6.09
CA ARG A 51 -8.71 -25.83 -5.75
C ARG A 51 -8.21 -27.25 -6.01
N GLU A 52 -7.47 -27.48 -7.08
CA GLU A 52 -6.82 -28.77 -7.40
C GLU A 52 -5.72 -29.09 -6.38
N LEU A 53 -4.82 -28.14 -6.12
CA LEU A 53 -3.76 -28.29 -5.10
C LEU A 53 -4.31 -28.66 -3.72
N LEU A 54 -5.37 -27.98 -3.28
CA LEU A 54 -6.04 -28.30 -2.02
C LEU A 54 -6.70 -29.68 -2.07
N SER A 55 -7.35 -30.05 -3.18
CA SER A 55 -7.97 -31.38 -3.32
C SER A 55 -6.94 -32.49 -3.17
N ASP A 56 -5.79 -32.33 -3.81
CA ASP A 56 -4.70 -33.30 -3.79
C ASP A 56 -4.08 -33.41 -2.39
N ALA A 57 -3.85 -32.29 -1.71
CA ALA A 57 -3.37 -32.28 -0.32
C ALA A 57 -4.38 -32.95 0.64
N MET A 58 -5.67 -32.65 0.47
CA MET A 58 -6.74 -33.26 1.26
C MET A 58 -6.82 -34.78 1.05
N ALA A 59 -6.61 -35.25 -0.18
CA ALA A 59 -6.57 -36.69 -0.49
C ALA A 59 -5.38 -37.40 0.19
N ARG A 60 -4.26 -36.69 0.40
CA ARG A 60 -3.09 -37.19 1.14
C ARG A 60 -3.18 -37.03 2.65
N GLY A 61 -4.25 -36.40 3.16
CA GLY A 61 -4.39 -36.10 4.59
C GLY A 61 -3.45 -34.99 5.09
N GLU A 62 -2.90 -34.20 4.17
CA GLU A 62 -1.95 -33.12 4.48
C GLU A 62 -2.63 -31.89 5.05
N ARG A 63 -1.93 -31.18 5.93
CA ARG A 63 -2.30 -29.84 6.41
C ARG A 63 -1.65 -28.77 5.55
N VAL A 64 -2.43 -27.79 5.13
CA VAL A 64 -2.01 -26.72 4.22
C VAL A 64 -2.15 -25.35 4.88
N LEU A 65 -1.07 -24.57 4.82
CA LEU A 65 -1.11 -23.13 5.09
C LEU A 65 -1.10 -22.38 3.75
N LEU A 66 -2.20 -21.69 3.45
CA LEU A 66 -2.41 -20.93 2.22
C LEU A 66 -2.44 -19.42 2.52
N GLY A 67 -1.37 -18.73 2.11
CA GLY A 67 -1.17 -17.30 2.32
C GLY A 67 -1.51 -16.46 1.09
N PHE A 68 -2.23 -15.36 1.28
CA PHE A 68 -2.53 -14.36 0.23
C PHE A 68 -1.96 -12.98 0.59
N ASP A 69 -1.43 -12.26 -0.39
CA ASP A 69 -0.72 -10.99 -0.19
C ASP A 69 -1.62 -9.74 0.00
N PHE A 70 -2.94 -9.92 0.16
CA PHE A 70 -3.89 -8.83 0.30
C PHE A 70 -4.67 -8.88 1.62
N PRO A 71 -5.17 -7.72 2.11
CA PRO A 71 -6.03 -7.64 3.28
C PRO A 71 -7.32 -8.46 3.16
N PHE A 72 -7.60 -9.30 4.15
CA PHE A 72 -8.86 -10.02 4.35
C PHE A 72 -9.89 -9.13 5.06
N GLY A 73 -9.44 -8.25 5.96
CA GLY A 73 -10.31 -7.36 6.72
C GLY A 73 -10.29 -5.91 6.27
N TYR A 74 -11.23 -5.15 6.82
CA TYR A 74 -11.33 -3.69 6.65
C TYR A 74 -11.35 -3.03 8.03
N PRO A 75 -10.91 -1.76 8.14
CA PRO A 75 -10.97 -1.00 9.38
C PRO A 75 -12.32 -1.12 10.10
N ALA A 76 -12.26 -1.27 11.42
CA ALA A 76 -13.42 -1.49 12.27
C ALA A 76 -14.52 -0.45 12.05
N GLY A 77 -15.77 -0.89 12.08
CA GLY A 77 -16.96 -0.09 11.80
C GLY A 77 -17.37 -0.05 10.33
N PHE A 78 -16.58 -0.60 9.41
CA PHE A 78 -16.92 -0.61 7.98
C PHE A 78 -18.21 -1.42 7.69
N ALA A 79 -18.33 -2.62 8.28
CA ALA A 79 -19.52 -3.47 8.13
C ALA A 79 -20.79 -2.75 8.62
N GLN A 80 -20.71 -2.17 9.81
CA GLN A 80 -21.81 -1.40 10.42
C GLN A 80 -22.25 -0.25 9.49
N ARG A 81 -21.30 0.51 8.94
CA ARG A 81 -21.60 1.64 8.06
C ARG A 81 -22.15 1.25 6.69
N LEU A 82 -21.83 0.04 6.22
CA LEU A 82 -22.51 -0.53 5.05
C LEU A 82 -23.96 -0.94 5.36
N GLY A 83 -24.39 -0.89 6.62
CA GLY A 83 -25.69 -1.40 7.07
C GLY A 83 -25.70 -2.92 7.25
N LEU A 84 -24.53 -3.56 7.36
CA LEU A 84 -24.39 -5.00 7.52
C LEU A 84 -24.36 -5.35 9.01
N ASN A 85 -25.55 -5.44 9.62
CA ASN A 85 -25.70 -5.58 11.08
C ASN A 85 -25.81 -7.04 11.57
N HIS A 86 -25.36 -8.03 10.77
CA HIS A 86 -25.35 -9.43 11.16
C HIS A 86 -23.92 -9.90 11.47
N ALA A 87 -23.80 -10.85 12.41
CA ALA A 87 -22.52 -11.37 12.85
C ALA A 87 -22.11 -12.64 12.06
N PRO A 88 -20.79 -12.87 11.88
CA PRO A 88 -19.70 -11.96 12.23
C PRO A 88 -19.50 -10.86 11.17
N PRO A 89 -19.10 -9.62 11.56
CA PRO A 89 -18.97 -8.48 10.64
C PRO A 89 -18.06 -8.73 9.42
N TRP A 90 -16.90 -9.37 9.61
CA TRP A 90 -15.99 -9.69 8.51
C TRP A 90 -16.68 -10.55 7.43
N ARG A 91 -17.48 -11.54 7.85
CA ARG A 91 -18.18 -12.46 6.96
C ARG A 91 -19.27 -11.74 6.19
N ALA A 92 -20.00 -10.84 6.85
CA ALA A 92 -21.00 -9.99 6.21
C ALA A 92 -20.40 -9.15 5.09
N VAL A 93 -19.22 -8.55 5.32
CA VAL A 93 -18.50 -7.78 4.28
C VAL A 93 -18.05 -8.68 3.14
N TRP A 94 -17.52 -9.87 3.43
CA TRP A 94 -17.13 -10.84 2.40
C TRP A 94 -18.31 -11.29 1.53
N ASP A 95 -19.44 -11.60 2.16
CA ASP A 95 -20.67 -11.98 1.49
C ASP A 95 -21.20 -10.84 0.61
N GLU A 96 -21.14 -9.60 1.10
CA GLU A 96 -21.55 -8.41 0.33
C GLU A 96 -20.65 -8.15 -0.88
N ILE A 97 -19.32 -8.26 -0.72
CA ILE A 97 -18.37 -8.13 -1.83
C ILE A 97 -18.64 -9.21 -2.88
N ALA A 98 -18.76 -10.47 -2.46
CA ALA A 98 -18.99 -11.59 -3.36
C ALA A 98 -20.34 -11.52 -4.09
N ALA A 99 -21.38 -10.96 -3.45
CA ALA A 99 -22.69 -10.78 -4.06
C ALA A 99 -22.71 -9.67 -5.13
N ARG A 100 -21.84 -8.65 -4.99
CA ARG A 100 -21.84 -7.48 -5.88
C ARG A 100 -20.80 -7.51 -6.97
N LEU A 101 -19.61 -8.04 -6.69
CA LEU A 101 -18.52 -8.04 -7.65
C LEU A 101 -18.84 -9.00 -8.80
N LYS A 102 -18.81 -8.47 -10.01
CA LYS A 102 -18.77 -9.25 -11.23
C LYS A 102 -17.33 -9.38 -11.67
N ASP A 103 -16.87 -10.62 -11.76
CA ASP A 103 -15.53 -10.95 -12.22
C ASP A 103 -15.60 -12.06 -13.26
N ALA A 104 -15.27 -11.71 -14.50
CA ALA A 104 -15.35 -12.61 -15.65
C ALA A 104 -14.09 -13.47 -15.78
N GLU A 105 -14.20 -14.57 -16.52
CA GLU A 105 -13.08 -15.49 -16.75
C GLU A 105 -11.87 -14.83 -17.42
N ASN A 106 -12.09 -13.75 -18.17
CA ASN A 106 -11.05 -12.94 -18.80
C ASN A 106 -10.53 -11.79 -17.91
N ASN A 107 -10.74 -11.86 -16.59
CA ASN A 107 -10.41 -10.81 -15.60
C ASN A 107 -11.18 -9.48 -15.73
N SER A 108 -12.09 -9.32 -16.68
CA SER A 108 -12.97 -8.14 -16.71
C SER A 108 -13.80 -8.07 -15.44
N ASN A 109 -13.80 -6.93 -14.75
CA ASN A 109 -14.48 -6.77 -13.47
C ASN A 109 -14.99 -5.35 -13.23
N ASP A 110 -15.98 -5.22 -12.35
CA ASP A 110 -16.66 -3.97 -12.00
C ASP A 110 -16.27 -3.42 -10.61
N ARG A 111 -15.06 -3.75 -10.12
CA ARG A 111 -14.61 -3.37 -8.76
C ARG A 111 -14.72 -1.88 -8.42
N PHE A 112 -14.52 -0.99 -9.40
CA PHE A 112 -14.66 0.46 -9.21
C PHE A 112 -16.13 0.85 -8.98
N THR A 113 -17.06 0.22 -9.70
CA THR A 113 -18.50 0.39 -9.49
C THR A 113 -18.93 -0.12 -8.12
N VAL A 114 -18.42 -1.29 -7.71
CA VAL A 114 -18.67 -1.83 -6.36
C VAL A 114 -18.17 -0.88 -5.27
N ALA A 115 -16.97 -0.33 -5.44
CA ALA A 115 -16.40 0.61 -4.48
C ALA A 115 -17.15 1.94 -4.41
N ALA A 116 -17.58 2.49 -5.54
CA ALA A 116 -18.43 3.69 -5.60
C ALA A 116 -19.77 3.45 -4.85
N GLU A 117 -20.37 2.27 -5.02
CA GLU A 117 -21.58 1.89 -4.31
C GLU A 117 -21.36 1.76 -2.79
N PHE A 118 -20.23 1.19 -2.37
CA PHE A 118 -19.87 1.14 -0.97
C PHE A 118 -19.65 2.54 -0.39
N ASN A 119 -18.99 3.42 -1.13
CA ASN A 119 -18.80 4.80 -0.73
C ASN A 119 -20.12 5.55 -0.55
N ARG A 120 -21.06 5.36 -1.49
CA ARG A 120 -22.42 5.89 -1.40
C ARG A 120 -23.13 5.43 -0.13
N ARG A 121 -23.08 4.12 0.18
CA ARG A 121 -23.73 3.57 1.38
C ARG A 121 -23.10 4.02 2.68
N VAL A 122 -21.76 4.09 2.72
CA VAL A 122 -21.01 4.41 3.93
C VAL A 122 -21.11 5.89 4.29
N SER A 123 -21.14 6.78 3.30
CA SER A 123 -20.99 8.23 3.56
C SER A 123 -21.77 9.14 2.62
N ASN A 124 -22.41 8.59 1.60
CA ASN A 124 -23.03 9.34 0.50
C ASN A 124 -22.08 10.36 -0.16
N ARG A 125 -20.78 10.05 -0.18
CA ARG A 125 -19.68 10.87 -0.72
C ARG A 125 -18.59 9.94 -1.26
N ALA A 126 -17.54 10.49 -1.89
CA ALA A 126 -16.37 9.73 -2.33
C ALA A 126 -15.45 9.27 -1.18
N PHE A 127 -15.99 8.45 -0.27
CA PHE A 127 -15.37 7.96 0.96
C PHE A 127 -15.99 6.61 1.38
N PRO A 128 -15.20 5.59 1.82
CA PRO A 128 -13.76 5.64 2.11
C PRO A 128 -12.84 5.30 0.93
N PHE A 129 -13.29 4.52 -0.06
CA PHE A 129 -12.47 4.07 -1.18
C PHE A 129 -12.04 5.23 -2.08
N TRP A 130 -10.86 5.09 -2.69
CA TRP A 130 -10.32 6.09 -3.62
C TRP A 130 -9.34 5.47 -4.61
N GLY A 131 -9.01 6.22 -5.66
CA GLY A 131 -8.04 5.84 -6.67
C GLY A 131 -8.68 5.04 -7.80
N CYS A 132 -9.08 5.70 -8.88
CA CYS A 132 -9.54 5.05 -10.09
C CYS A 132 -9.07 5.84 -11.32
N PRO A 133 -8.95 5.21 -12.50
CA PRO A 133 -8.80 5.95 -13.75
C PRO A 133 -9.93 6.97 -13.94
N VAL A 134 -9.65 8.10 -14.60
CA VAL A 134 -10.61 9.21 -14.79
C VAL A 134 -11.93 8.74 -15.41
N ARG A 135 -11.87 7.78 -16.35
CA ARG A 135 -13.06 7.21 -16.99
C ARG A 135 -14.02 6.48 -16.04
N PHE A 136 -13.58 6.12 -14.84
CA PHE A 136 -14.38 5.46 -13.80
C PHE A 136 -14.74 6.40 -12.65
N THR A 137 -14.52 7.71 -12.80
CA THR A 137 -14.84 8.72 -11.77
C THR A 137 -16.33 9.04 -11.78
N ASP A 138 -16.92 9.14 -10.60
CA ASP A 138 -18.28 9.63 -10.36
C ASP A 138 -18.36 10.42 -9.02
N ASP A 139 -19.57 10.70 -8.54
CA ASP A 139 -19.81 11.44 -7.29
C ASP A 139 -19.31 10.70 -6.03
N PHE A 140 -19.12 9.38 -6.13
CA PHE A 140 -18.79 8.49 -5.02
C PHE A 140 -17.43 7.81 -5.18
N LEU A 141 -16.70 7.99 -6.28
CA LEU A 141 -15.33 7.49 -6.42
C LEU A 141 -14.50 8.40 -7.32
N GLY A 142 -13.32 8.79 -6.85
CA GLY A 142 -12.41 9.64 -7.59
C GLY A 142 -10.95 9.16 -7.60
N PRO A 143 -10.10 9.78 -8.43
CA PRO A 143 -8.71 9.37 -8.63
C PRO A 143 -7.80 9.72 -7.44
N LYS A 144 -8.20 10.66 -6.60
CA LYS A 144 -7.34 11.25 -5.56
C LYS A 144 -7.66 10.70 -4.18
N HIS A 145 -6.63 10.59 -3.37
CA HIS A 145 -6.73 10.39 -1.93
C HIS A 145 -7.41 11.57 -1.23
N HIS A 146 -7.93 11.34 -0.03
CA HIS A 146 -8.55 12.33 0.84
C HIS A 146 -8.09 12.15 2.29
N ASN A 147 -7.99 13.25 3.03
CA ASN A 147 -7.54 13.26 4.43
C ASN A 147 -8.71 13.12 5.43
N GLY A 148 -9.88 12.64 4.98
CA GLY A 148 -11.13 12.65 5.74
C GLY A 148 -11.27 11.56 6.79
N HIS A 149 -10.54 10.45 6.67
CA HIS A 149 -10.69 9.22 7.46
C HIS A 149 -10.96 9.42 8.96
N ALA A 150 -10.07 10.10 9.69
CA ALA A 150 -10.26 10.29 11.13
C ALA A 150 -11.50 11.14 11.46
N ALA A 151 -11.77 12.19 10.69
CA ALA A 151 -12.92 13.08 10.91
C ALA A 151 -14.25 12.43 10.46
N ASP A 152 -14.19 11.58 9.45
CA ASP A 152 -15.35 10.89 8.89
C ASP A 152 -15.63 9.57 9.61
N GLY A 153 -14.78 9.13 10.55
CA GLY A 153 -15.03 8.04 11.50
C GLY A 153 -14.84 6.62 10.95
N LEU A 154 -13.98 6.45 9.94
CA LEU A 154 -13.34 5.16 9.62
C LEU A 154 -11.83 5.38 9.55
N ALA A 155 -11.05 4.51 10.18
CA ALA A 155 -9.60 4.62 10.10
C ALA A 155 -9.09 4.44 8.65
N GLU A 156 -8.04 5.17 8.29
CA GLU A 156 -7.41 5.01 6.98
C GLU A 156 -6.70 3.66 6.87
N LYS A 157 -6.13 3.20 7.97
CA LYS A 157 -5.31 1.99 8.06
C LYS A 157 -5.86 1.09 9.16
N ARG A 158 -5.78 -0.22 8.93
CA ARG A 158 -6.04 -1.22 9.98
C ARG A 158 -4.98 -1.10 11.07
N LEU A 159 -5.22 -1.75 12.20
CA LEU A 159 -4.26 -1.86 13.29
C LEU A 159 -2.92 -2.43 12.78
N ILE A 160 -2.97 -3.53 12.04
CA ILE A 160 -1.77 -4.18 11.49
C ILE A 160 -1.02 -3.32 10.47
N ASP A 161 -1.74 -2.55 9.65
CA ASP A 161 -1.13 -1.71 8.61
C ASP A 161 -0.30 -0.55 9.22
N ARG A 162 -0.57 -0.17 10.48
CA ARG A 162 0.23 0.83 11.21
C ARG A 162 1.60 0.27 11.64
N TRP A 163 1.73 -1.04 11.69
CA TRP A 163 2.92 -1.75 12.18
C TRP A 163 3.84 -2.15 11.03
N MET A 164 3.27 -2.28 9.84
CA MET A 164 3.93 -2.59 8.59
C MET A 164 4.34 -1.30 7.87
N VAL A 165 5.58 -0.85 8.11
CA VAL A 165 6.13 0.36 7.49
C VAL A 165 6.04 0.28 5.96
N GLY A 166 5.27 1.18 5.35
CA GLY A 166 5.04 1.20 3.89
C GLY A 166 3.76 0.52 3.43
N ALA A 167 3.01 -0.16 4.30
CA ALA A 167 1.71 -0.73 3.97
C ALA A 167 0.76 0.37 3.47
N GLN A 168 0.09 0.07 2.36
CA GLN A 168 -0.93 0.94 1.76
C GLN A 168 -2.30 0.62 2.38
N PRO A 169 -3.21 1.60 2.48
CA PRO A 169 -4.54 1.36 3.01
C PRO A 169 -5.38 0.49 2.07
N CYS A 170 -6.19 -0.41 2.63
CA CYS A 170 -7.15 -1.25 1.89
C CYS A 170 -8.23 -0.44 1.13
N TRP A 171 -8.26 0.88 1.27
CA TRP A 171 -9.13 1.80 0.54
C TRP A 171 -8.61 2.19 -0.86
N LYS A 172 -7.32 1.96 -1.14
CA LYS A 172 -6.68 2.38 -2.41
C LYS A 172 -6.92 1.37 -3.53
N LEU A 173 -7.58 1.79 -4.61
CA LEU A 173 -8.00 0.90 -5.69
C LEU A 173 -7.16 0.99 -6.97
N ALA A 174 -6.31 2.00 -7.14
CA ALA A 174 -5.47 2.13 -8.34
C ALA A 174 -4.08 2.67 -8.00
N TYR A 175 -3.20 2.62 -9.02
CA TYR A 175 -1.80 3.01 -8.96
C TYR A 175 -0.96 2.08 -8.08
N THR A 176 0.31 2.41 -7.88
CA THR A 176 1.25 1.57 -7.13
C THR A 176 0.74 1.25 -5.72
N GLY A 177 0.66 -0.04 -5.37
CA GLY A 177 0.19 -0.52 -4.07
C GLY A 177 -1.32 -0.41 -3.87
N SER A 178 -2.10 -0.69 -4.93
CA SER A 178 -3.56 -0.72 -4.92
C SER A 178 -4.16 -1.94 -4.21
N VAL A 179 -3.82 -2.12 -2.93
CA VAL A 179 -4.23 -3.31 -2.14
C VAL A 179 -5.75 -3.43 -1.98
N GLY A 180 -6.50 -2.33 -2.04
CA GLY A 180 -7.96 -2.38 -2.00
C GLY A 180 -8.57 -3.07 -3.22
N SER A 181 -7.98 -2.89 -4.41
CA SER A 181 -8.41 -3.63 -5.60
C SER A 181 -8.08 -5.12 -5.49
N GLN A 182 -6.92 -5.47 -4.91
CA GLN A 182 -6.56 -6.86 -4.65
C GLN A 182 -7.56 -7.49 -3.65
N SER A 183 -7.87 -6.83 -2.54
CA SER A 183 -8.90 -7.28 -1.58
C SER A 183 -10.27 -7.46 -2.21
N LEU A 184 -10.80 -6.47 -2.95
CA LEU A 184 -12.12 -6.57 -3.58
C LEU A 184 -12.22 -7.77 -4.53
N THR A 185 -11.16 -8.04 -5.31
CA THR A 185 -11.15 -9.15 -6.28
C THR A 185 -10.71 -10.50 -5.71
N GLY A 186 -9.95 -10.49 -4.62
CA GLY A 186 -9.39 -11.70 -4.01
C GLY A 186 -10.30 -12.32 -2.95
N ILE A 187 -11.01 -11.50 -2.15
CA ILE A 187 -11.92 -11.98 -1.11
C ILE A 187 -12.97 -12.97 -1.66
N PRO A 188 -13.65 -12.72 -2.81
CA PRO A 188 -14.58 -13.70 -3.37
C PRO A 188 -13.94 -15.05 -3.71
N VAL A 189 -12.67 -15.06 -4.13
CA VAL A 189 -11.92 -16.28 -4.43
C VAL A 189 -11.58 -17.04 -3.14
N VAL A 190 -11.05 -16.35 -2.12
CA VAL A 190 -10.74 -16.96 -0.82
C VAL A 190 -12.00 -17.51 -0.16
N ARG A 191 -13.10 -16.75 -0.20
CA ARG A 191 -14.41 -17.18 0.28
C ARG A 191 -14.87 -18.47 -0.42
N ALA A 192 -14.80 -18.50 -1.75
CA ALA A 192 -15.19 -19.69 -2.53
C ALA A 192 -14.32 -20.91 -2.21
N LEU A 193 -13.01 -20.72 -2.01
CA LEU A 193 -12.11 -21.80 -1.59
C LEU A 193 -12.43 -22.27 -0.17
N ARG A 194 -12.63 -21.37 0.80
CA ARG A 194 -12.95 -21.76 2.19
C ARG A 194 -14.31 -22.47 2.29
N ASP A 195 -15.29 -22.05 1.51
CA ASP A 195 -16.65 -22.61 1.52
C ASP A 195 -16.82 -23.88 0.65
N ASP A 196 -15.75 -24.38 0.01
CA ASP A 196 -15.84 -25.58 -0.83
C ASP A 196 -16.29 -26.80 0.01
N PRO A 197 -17.40 -27.49 -0.37
CA PRO A 197 -17.98 -28.56 0.43
C PRO A 197 -17.03 -29.71 0.78
N ARG A 198 -15.98 -29.92 -0.01
CA ARG A 198 -15.00 -31.01 0.20
C ARG A 198 -14.18 -30.84 1.48
N TRP A 199 -14.00 -29.60 1.95
CA TRP A 199 -13.19 -29.29 3.11
C TRP A 199 -13.70 -28.16 3.99
N ALA A 200 -14.86 -27.56 3.71
CA ALA A 200 -15.41 -26.43 4.48
C ALA A 200 -15.42 -26.66 6.00
N GLN A 201 -15.65 -27.90 6.46
CA GLN A 201 -15.62 -28.23 7.89
C GLN A 201 -14.21 -28.18 8.52
N ARG A 202 -13.17 -28.36 7.70
CA ARG A 202 -11.75 -28.46 8.08
C ARG A 202 -10.92 -27.24 7.64
N ALA A 203 -11.51 -26.31 6.93
CA ALA A 203 -10.91 -25.06 6.49
C ALA A 203 -11.22 -23.91 7.45
N ARG A 204 -10.25 -23.04 7.73
CA ARG A 204 -10.43 -21.85 8.56
C ARG A 204 -9.74 -20.63 7.98
N ILE A 205 -10.41 -19.47 8.05
CA ILE A 205 -9.80 -18.15 7.86
C ILE A 205 -9.18 -17.71 9.18
N TRP A 206 -7.86 -17.61 9.22
CA TRP A 206 -7.16 -17.02 10.36
C TRP A 206 -7.03 -15.49 10.18
N PRO A 207 -7.22 -14.67 11.23
CA PRO A 207 -7.61 -15.03 12.60
C PRO A 207 -9.14 -15.13 12.81
N PHE A 208 -9.95 -14.80 11.81
CA PHE A 208 -11.40 -14.61 11.96
C PHE A 208 -12.18 -15.81 12.53
N GLU A 209 -11.78 -17.04 12.22
CA GLU A 209 -12.47 -18.26 12.64
C GLU A 209 -11.71 -19.04 13.72
N THR A 210 -10.54 -18.57 14.10
CA THR A 210 -9.60 -19.27 14.98
C THR A 210 -9.22 -18.43 16.20
N GLY A 211 -9.51 -17.12 16.16
CA GLY A 211 -8.82 -16.14 16.97
C GLY A 211 -7.36 -15.94 16.52
N LEU A 212 -6.68 -15.00 17.16
CA LEU A 212 -5.22 -14.92 17.18
C LEU A 212 -4.67 -16.05 18.08
N ALA A 213 -4.82 -17.28 17.61
CA ALA A 213 -4.40 -18.51 18.26
C ALA A 213 -3.99 -19.56 17.21
N VAL A 214 -3.26 -20.58 17.66
CA VAL A 214 -2.77 -21.66 16.78
C VAL A 214 -3.96 -22.50 16.26
N PRO A 215 -4.13 -22.64 14.93
CA PRO A 215 -5.26 -23.37 14.34
C PRO A 215 -5.07 -24.90 14.31
N ASP A 216 -4.97 -25.54 15.48
CA ASP A 216 -4.63 -26.97 15.59
C ASP A 216 -5.66 -27.93 14.97
N ALA A 217 -6.94 -27.56 15.00
CA ALA A 217 -8.02 -28.40 14.45
C ALA A 217 -8.24 -28.20 12.94
N ALA A 218 -7.57 -27.24 12.31
CA ALA A 218 -7.75 -26.94 10.90
C ALA A 218 -6.76 -27.74 10.02
N GLN A 219 -7.29 -28.33 8.96
CA GLN A 219 -6.49 -28.96 7.91
C GLN A 219 -6.05 -27.93 6.87
N ILE A 220 -6.91 -26.97 6.53
CA ILE A 220 -6.56 -25.86 5.63
C ILE A 220 -6.69 -24.55 6.41
N VAL A 221 -5.63 -23.74 6.40
CA VAL A 221 -5.62 -22.42 7.02
C VAL A 221 -5.35 -21.37 5.96
N PHE A 222 -6.28 -20.44 5.80
CA PHE A 222 -6.12 -19.26 4.96
C PHE A 222 -5.60 -18.11 5.83
N ALA A 223 -4.56 -17.41 5.39
CA ALA A 223 -3.99 -16.29 6.13
C ALA A 223 -3.57 -15.14 5.20
N GLU A 224 -3.59 -13.91 5.72
CA GLU A 224 -2.90 -12.80 5.06
C GLU A 224 -1.39 -12.96 5.24
N VAL A 225 -0.64 -12.69 4.18
CA VAL A 225 0.81 -12.56 4.20
C VAL A 225 1.20 -11.21 3.62
N TRP A 226 2.39 -10.72 3.97
CA TRP A 226 2.90 -9.50 3.38
C TRP A 226 4.35 -9.72 2.96
N PRO A 227 4.62 -10.11 1.69
CA PRO A 227 5.97 -10.46 1.24
C PRO A 227 7.00 -9.36 1.48
N SER A 228 6.54 -8.10 1.47
CA SER A 228 7.39 -6.94 1.77
C SER A 228 7.95 -6.92 3.19
N TRP A 229 7.39 -7.71 4.12
CA TRP A 229 7.95 -7.91 5.46
C TRP A 229 9.36 -8.50 5.40
N TRP A 230 9.60 -9.45 4.50
CA TRP A 230 10.85 -10.19 4.33
C TRP A 230 11.75 -9.67 3.20
N ARG A 231 11.63 -8.39 2.83
CA ARG A 231 12.46 -7.78 1.77
C ARG A 231 13.96 -8.01 1.91
N GLY A 232 14.48 -8.06 3.13
CA GLY A 232 15.90 -8.33 3.39
C GLY A 232 16.33 -9.76 3.08
N ASP A 233 15.38 -10.71 3.11
CA ASP A 233 15.62 -12.15 2.87
C ASP A 233 15.33 -12.55 1.41
N ILE A 234 14.63 -11.69 0.66
CA ILE A 234 14.38 -11.88 -0.77
C ILE A 234 15.70 -11.73 -1.52
N ARG A 235 16.29 -12.86 -1.93
CA ARG A 235 17.56 -12.90 -2.66
C ARG A 235 17.45 -12.18 -4.01
N GLY A 236 18.47 -11.39 -4.34
CA GLY A 236 18.53 -10.58 -5.56
C GLY A 236 18.90 -11.35 -6.84
N ASP A 237 19.23 -12.63 -6.73
CA ASP A 237 19.56 -13.52 -7.85
C ASP A 237 18.38 -13.80 -8.79
N TYR A 238 17.15 -13.46 -8.36
CA TYR A 238 15.94 -13.52 -9.19
C TYR A 238 15.61 -12.22 -9.95
N GLY A 239 16.41 -11.16 -9.79
CA GLY A 239 16.21 -9.85 -10.41
C GLY A 239 15.14 -8.97 -9.72
N PRO A 240 15.21 -7.62 -9.82
CA PRO A 240 14.31 -6.72 -9.09
C PRO A 240 13.05 -6.30 -9.88
N PRO A 241 11.93 -6.05 -9.18
CA PRO A 241 11.26 -6.95 -8.26
C PRO A 241 10.48 -8.01 -9.05
N ASN A 242 10.84 -9.29 -8.91
CA ASN A 242 10.09 -10.39 -9.51
C ASN A 242 9.12 -10.98 -8.49
N ASP A 243 7.82 -10.77 -8.68
CA ASP A 243 6.70 -11.32 -7.91
C ASP A 243 6.86 -12.84 -7.66
N LYS A 244 7.41 -13.56 -8.65
CA LYS A 244 7.79 -14.98 -8.55
C LYS A 244 8.76 -15.27 -7.39
N ALA A 245 9.77 -14.42 -7.21
CA ALA A 245 10.78 -14.57 -6.17
C ALA A 245 10.16 -14.36 -4.78
N GLN A 246 9.23 -13.41 -4.68
CA GLN A 246 8.54 -13.10 -3.43
C GLN A 246 7.78 -14.32 -2.92
N VAL A 247 6.92 -14.92 -3.76
CA VAL A 247 6.12 -16.08 -3.34
C VAL A 247 6.99 -17.28 -2.96
N ARG A 248 8.09 -17.53 -3.70
CA ARG A 248 9.03 -18.63 -3.40
C ARG A 248 9.74 -18.43 -2.06
N THR A 249 10.27 -17.22 -1.83
CA THR A 249 10.99 -16.91 -0.60
C THR A 249 10.07 -17.01 0.61
N VAL A 250 8.87 -16.40 0.55
CA VAL A 250 7.92 -16.43 1.65
C VAL A 250 7.47 -17.87 1.96
N ALA A 251 7.21 -18.69 0.93
CA ALA A 251 6.81 -20.08 1.12
C ALA A 251 7.89 -20.88 1.87
N ARG A 252 9.17 -20.69 1.50
CA ARG A 252 10.32 -21.33 2.18
C ARG A 252 10.53 -20.81 3.60
N ILE A 253 10.33 -19.51 3.83
CA ILE A 253 10.41 -18.92 5.18
C ILE A 253 9.36 -19.56 6.09
N PHE A 254 8.14 -19.78 5.59
CA PHE A 254 7.07 -20.38 6.37
C PHE A 254 7.36 -21.85 6.69
N ALA A 255 7.83 -22.62 5.70
CA ALA A 255 8.27 -24.00 5.92
C ALA A 255 9.41 -24.10 6.95
N SER A 256 10.42 -23.22 6.84
CA SER A 256 11.53 -23.15 7.79
C SER A 256 11.08 -22.74 9.20
N ALA A 257 10.17 -21.78 9.30
CA ALA A 257 9.61 -21.35 10.59
C ALA A 257 8.80 -22.47 11.25
N ASP A 258 8.10 -23.31 10.48
CA ASP A 258 7.39 -24.47 11.02
C ASP A 258 8.37 -25.57 11.47
N GLY A 259 9.37 -25.89 10.65
CA GLY A 259 10.38 -26.90 10.96
C GLY A 259 11.24 -26.55 12.19
N THR A 260 11.42 -25.27 12.47
CA THR A 260 12.14 -24.76 13.67
C THR A 260 11.22 -24.54 14.88
N GLY A 261 9.91 -24.75 14.75
CA GLY A 261 8.93 -24.55 15.81
C GLY A 261 8.59 -23.08 16.10
N ALA A 262 8.99 -22.14 15.25
CA ALA A 262 8.70 -20.72 15.40
C ALA A 262 7.29 -20.32 14.91
N LEU A 263 6.76 -21.04 13.91
CA LEU A 263 5.48 -20.70 13.26
C LEU A 263 4.27 -20.59 14.21
N PRO A 264 4.09 -21.44 15.25
CA PRO A 264 2.97 -21.30 16.19
C PRO A 264 2.90 -19.91 16.84
N MET A 265 4.05 -19.29 17.14
CA MET A 265 4.11 -17.94 17.71
C MET A 265 3.63 -16.86 16.74
N TRP A 266 3.59 -17.13 15.44
CA TRP A 266 3.09 -16.16 14.46
C TRP A 266 1.57 -16.09 14.46
N PHE A 267 0.88 -17.17 14.84
CA PHE A 267 -0.58 -17.22 14.90
C PHE A 267 -1.17 -16.51 16.11
N VAL A 268 -0.40 -16.32 17.19
CA VAL A 268 -0.89 -15.65 18.40
C VAL A 268 -0.89 -14.12 18.30
N GLY A 269 -0.31 -13.58 17.22
CA GLY A 269 -0.15 -12.14 17.03
C GLY A 269 0.84 -11.52 18.02
N ASP A 270 0.73 -10.22 18.22
CA ASP A 270 1.54 -9.53 19.24
C ASP A 270 0.92 -9.72 20.64
N PRO A 271 1.73 -10.19 21.62
CA PRO A 271 1.27 -10.39 22.99
C PRO A 271 0.80 -9.09 23.68
N ASP A 272 1.21 -7.91 23.21
CA ASP A 272 0.90 -6.62 23.82
C ASP A 272 -0.43 -6.02 23.30
N LEU A 273 -1.16 -6.74 22.43
CA LEU A 273 -2.50 -6.32 22.01
C LEU A 273 -3.48 -6.33 23.18
N THR A 274 -4.15 -5.19 23.39
CA THR A 274 -5.27 -5.12 24.33
C THR A 274 -6.42 -6.04 23.91
N ALA A 275 -7.27 -6.43 24.86
CA ALA A 275 -8.45 -7.25 24.57
C ALA A 275 -9.38 -6.61 23.52
N GLU A 276 -9.46 -5.28 23.50
CA GLU A 276 -10.22 -4.53 22.49
C GLU A 276 -9.61 -4.67 21.09
N GLN A 277 -8.30 -4.45 20.98
CA GLN A 277 -7.57 -4.58 19.72
C GLN A 277 -7.63 -6.00 19.18
N ARG A 278 -7.46 -7.01 20.05
CA ARG A 278 -7.60 -8.42 19.70
C ARG A 278 -9.00 -8.70 19.15
N ARG A 279 -10.05 -8.20 19.79
CA ARG A 279 -11.42 -8.35 19.29
C ARG A 279 -11.57 -7.75 17.89
N VAL A 280 -11.13 -6.51 17.68
CA VAL A 280 -11.20 -5.84 16.38
C VAL A 280 -10.50 -6.65 15.28
N VAL A 281 -9.32 -7.19 15.58
CA VAL A 281 -8.56 -8.04 14.66
C VAL A 281 -9.33 -9.32 14.32
N GLU A 282 -9.91 -9.96 15.33
CA GLU A 282 -10.63 -11.24 15.19
C GLU A 282 -12.05 -11.09 14.59
N THR A 283 -12.63 -9.88 14.60
CA THR A 283 -14.01 -9.67 14.11
C THR A 283 -14.12 -8.87 12.82
N GLU A 284 -13.14 -8.02 12.49
CA GLU A 284 -13.26 -7.05 11.38
C GLU A 284 -11.97 -6.85 10.57
N GLU A 285 -10.82 -6.64 11.23
CA GLU A 285 -9.62 -6.12 10.55
C GLU A 285 -8.66 -7.20 10.06
N ALA A 286 -8.71 -8.41 10.62
CA ALA A 286 -7.72 -9.47 10.43
C ALA A 286 -6.28 -9.04 10.81
N TRP A 287 -5.33 -9.96 10.60
CA TRP A 287 -3.92 -9.79 10.91
C TRP A 287 -3.05 -10.40 9.82
N THR A 288 -1.81 -9.96 9.72
CA THR A 288 -0.82 -10.47 8.77
C THR A 288 0.09 -11.48 9.48
N LEU A 289 0.13 -12.71 8.97
CA LEU A 289 0.88 -13.80 9.59
C LEU A 289 2.38 -13.51 9.55
N GLY A 290 3.05 -13.71 10.68
CA GLY A 290 4.48 -13.43 10.87
C GLY A 290 4.78 -12.04 11.44
N VAL A 291 3.78 -11.15 11.53
CA VAL A 291 3.93 -9.83 12.17
C VAL A 291 3.57 -9.93 13.65
N ILE A 292 4.56 -10.27 14.47
CA ILE A 292 4.38 -10.47 15.93
C ILE A 292 4.78 -9.25 16.78
N ARG A 293 5.39 -8.24 16.15
CA ARG A 293 5.76 -6.95 16.75
C ARG A 293 5.80 -5.88 15.69
N ALA A 294 5.57 -4.63 16.07
CA ALA A 294 5.71 -3.50 15.16
C ALA A 294 7.17 -3.37 14.66
N ARG A 295 7.34 -3.16 13.34
CA ARG A 295 8.66 -2.88 12.79
C ARG A 295 9.07 -1.47 13.21
N GLN A 296 10.08 -1.37 14.08
CA GLN A 296 10.61 -0.07 14.46
C GLN A 296 11.21 0.60 13.21
N ARG A 297 10.78 1.83 12.94
CA ARG A 297 11.47 2.67 11.96
C ARG A 297 12.87 2.91 12.54
N ALA A 298 13.92 2.53 11.81
CA ALA A 298 15.28 2.77 12.27
C ALA A 298 15.42 4.25 12.64
N ALA A 299 15.79 4.54 13.89
CA ALA A 299 16.09 5.89 14.30
C ALA A 299 17.21 6.41 13.39
N PRO A 300 17.17 7.68 12.92
CA PRO A 300 18.28 8.24 12.19
C PRO A 300 19.54 8.06 13.03
N ALA A 301 20.59 7.47 12.45
CA ALA A 301 21.85 7.25 13.15
C ALA A 301 22.32 8.59 13.74
N PRO A 302 22.78 8.63 15.00
CA PRO A 302 23.28 9.86 15.60
C PRO A 302 24.41 10.40 14.73
N THR A 303 24.25 11.64 14.26
CA THR A 303 25.25 12.31 13.43
C THR A 303 26.56 12.38 14.21
N PRO A 304 27.68 11.83 13.71
CA PRO A 304 28.96 11.92 14.39
C PRO A 304 29.35 13.41 14.49
N THR A 305 29.47 13.90 15.71
CA THR A 305 29.88 15.27 15.99
C THR A 305 31.38 15.38 15.71
N LEU A 306 31.73 15.94 14.55
CA LEU A 306 33.13 16.23 14.23
C LEU A 306 33.65 17.39 15.11
N PRO A 307 34.89 17.33 15.64
CA PRO A 307 35.43 18.39 16.49
C PRO A 307 35.61 19.68 15.70
N ARG A 308 35.11 20.80 16.24
CA ARG A 308 35.34 22.13 15.66
C ARG A 308 36.82 22.50 15.78
N LEU A 309 37.52 22.56 14.65
CA LEU A 309 38.86 23.15 14.55
C LEU A 309 38.78 24.66 14.83
N ARG A 310 39.54 25.12 15.84
CA ARG A 310 39.76 26.53 16.17
C ARG A 310 40.92 27.12 15.36
N GLY A 311 40.75 28.37 14.90
CA GLY A 311 41.80 29.31 14.45
C GLY A 311 42.02 29.32 12.93
N ARG A 312 42.19 30.44 12.22
CA ARG A 312 42.71 31.80 12.53
C ARG A 312 41.95 32.83 11.66
N GLY A 313 41.51 34.00 12.16
CA GLY A 313 42.18 35.32 12.09
C GLY A 313 42.50 35.74 10.63
N ALA A 314 41.96 36.80 10.01
CA ALA A 314 41.87 38.22 10.42
C ALA A 314 40.93 39.03 9.43
N PRO A 315 40.86 40.38 9.39
CA PRO A 315 39.85 41.20 10.08
C PRO A 315 39.10 42.22 9.16
N CYS A 316 38.32 43.13 9.79
CA CYS A 316 37.84 44.46 9.31
C CYS A 316 36.45 44.45 8.61
N VAL A 317 35.46 45.34 8.85
CA VAL A 317 35.31 46.62 9.59
C VAL A 317 33.82 46.78 10.00
N ASN A 318 33.55 47.41 11.14
CA ASN A 318 32.22 47.88 11.54
C ASN A 318 31.73 49.07 10.67
N ARG A 319 30.46 49.06 10.26
CA ARG A 319 29.68 50.30 10.11
C ARG A 319 28.25 50.09 10.57
N ALA A 320 27.82 51.03 11.40
CA ALA A 320 26.57 51.13 12.11
C ALA A 320 25.43 51.69 11.24
N ASP A 321 24.23 51.59 11.81
CA ASP A 321 23.00 52.34 11.56
C ASP A 321 22.39 52.31 10.15
N GLU A 322 21.16 51.79 10.07
CA GLU A 322 20.02 52.65 9.72
C GLU A 322 18.67 51.97 10.04
N THR A 323 17.87 52.71 10.78
CA THR A 323 16.52 52.42 11.24
C THR A 323 15.42 52.91 10.30
N LEU A 324 14.24 52.27 10.39
CA LEU A 324 12.85 52.74 10.10
C LEU A 324 12.31 52.65 8.64
N PRO A 325 10.96 52.71 8.41
CA PRO A 325 9.81 52.47 9.30
C PRO A 325 8.63 51.66 8.69
N ARG A 326 7.68 51.30 9.59
CA ARG A 326 6.30 50.88 9.34
C ARG A 326 5.42 52.04 8.83
N LYS A 327 4.41 51.76 8.00
CA LYS A 327 3.26 52.66 7.74
C LYS A 327 1.92 51.99 8.04
N ARG A 328 1.10 52.72 8.82
CA ARG A 328 -0.33 52.53 9.12
C ARG A 328 -1.20 53.36 8.16
N GLY A 329 -2.48 53.00 8.09
CA GLY A 329 -3.61 53.84 7.63
C GLY A 329 -4.46 53.09 6.58
N ARG A 330 -5.79 53.07 6.60
CA ARG A 330 -6.80 53.89 7.29
C ARG A 330 -8.18 53.21 7.10
N GLU A 331 -9.05 53.30 8.11
CA GLU A 331 -10.48 52.96 8.04
C GLU A 331 -11.28 54.06 7.32
N ASP A 332 -12.44 53.72 6.73
CA ASP A 332 -13.60 54.61 6.69
C ASP A 332 -14.91 53.79 6.72
N ARG A 333 -15.92 54.34 7.41
CA ARG A 333 -17.19 53.73 7.85
C ARG A 333 -18.41 54.27 7.06
N ARG A 334 -19.54 53.52 7.17
CA ARG A 334 -20.99 53.91 7.36
C ARG A 334 -21.94 53.20 6.35
N ALA A 335 -22.83 52.31 6.82
CA ALA A 335 -24.26 52.50 7.25
C ALA A 335 -25.24 52.52 6.04
N SER A 336 -26.45 51.94 5.96
CA SER A 336 -27.43 51.35 6.90
C SER A 336 -28.67 50.82 6.11
N GLY A 337 -29.37 49.76 6.59
CA GLY A 337 -30.85 49.66 6.58
C GLY A 337 -31.61 48.74 5.57
N GLY A 338 -32.42 47.80 6.08
CA GLY A 338 -33.71 47.38 5.47
C GLY A 338 -33.89 45.88 5.09
N PRO A 339 -34.94 45.15 5.55
CA PRO A 339 -35.04 43.68 5.47
C PRO A 339 -35.99 43.15 4.36
N GLY A 340 -35.79 41.90 3.90
CA GLY A 340 -36.78 41.19 3.09
C GLY A 340 -36.29 39.88 2.47
N GLY A 341 -37.07 38.80 2.67
CA GLY A 341 -37.32 37.76 1.66
C GLY A 341 -36.24 36.69 1.40
N ALA A 342 -36.58 35.46 1.82
CA ALA A 342 -36.18 34.15 1.29
C ALA A 342 -35.30 34.09 0.01
N GLU A 343 -34.14 33.43 0.13
CA GLU A 343 -33.62 32.44 -0.84
C GLU A 343 -32.37 31.77 -0.27
N ILE A 344 -32.44 30.48 0.06
CA ILE A 344 -31.25 29.67 0.33
C ILE A 344 -30.64 29.30 -1.03
N ALA A 345 -29.94 30.27 -1.63
CA ALA A 345 -29.14 30.04 -2.82
C ALA A 345 -27.98 29.09 -2.48
N SER A 346 -27.88 27.99 -3.24
CA SER A 346 -26.84 26.98 -3.13
C SER A 346 -25.45 27.62 -3.30
N ARG A 347 -24.74 27.81 -2.18
CA ARG A 347 -23.32 28.18 -2.22
C ARG A 347 -22.51 26.97 -2.69
N VAL A 348 -22.35 26.83 -4.00
CA VAL A 348 -21.26 26.04 -4.58
C VAL A 348 -19.96 26.64 -4.05
N ARG A 349 -19.33 25.98 -3.06
CA ARG A 349 -17.99 26.35 -2.61
C ARG A 349 -17.02 26.10 -3.76
N LYS A 350 -16.71 27.12 -4.55
CA LYS A 350 -15.59 27.09 -5.49
C LYS A 350 -14.33 26.88 -4.67
N TYR A 351 -13.71 25.71 -4.81
CA TYR A 351 -12.39 25.44 -4.23
C TYR A 351 -11.40 26.48 -4.75
N SER A 352 -10.80 27.22 -3.82
CA SER A 352 -9.66 28.08 -4.13
C SER A 352 -8.41 27.20 -4.14
N TYR A 353 -7.94 26.88 -5.33
CA TYR A 353 -6.66 26.22 -5.52
C TYR A 353 -5.92 26.88 -6.67
N LEU A 354 -4.59 26.78 -6.62
CA LEU A 354 -3.72 27.31 -7.65
C LEU A 354 -3.96 26.52 -8.93
N ARG A 355 -4.42 27.20 -9.98
CA ARG A 355 -4.68 26.62 -11.32
C ARG A 355 -3.61 26.99 -12.33
N ASP A 356 -2.70 27.87 -11.95
CA ASP A 356 -1.56 28.27 -12.76
C ASP A 356 -0.48 27.18 -12.69
N PRO A 357 -0.22 26.45 -13.78
CA PRO A 357 0.79 25.40 -13.81
C PRO A 357 2.19 25.89 -13.40
N GLU A 358 2.58 27.10 -13.79
CA GLU A 358 3.91 27.63 -13.44
C GLU A 358 4.00 27.99 -11.96
N ALA A 359 2.93 28.50 -11.37
CA ALA A 359 2.89 28.75 -9.93
C ALA A 359 2.86 27.44 -9.11
N ILE A 360 2.20 26.39 -9.61
CA ILE A 360 2.25 25.05 -9.00
C ILE A 360 3.68 24.49 -9.05
N TYR A 361 4.35 24.60 -10.19
CA TYR A 361 5.75 24.19 -10.32
C TYR A 361 6.67 24.96 -9.37
N ARG A 362 6.52 26.29 -9.29
CA ARG A 362 7.30 27.11 -8.35
C ARG A 362 7.07 26.69 -6.90
N ALA A 363 5.82 26.44 -6.50
CA ALA A 363 5.47 26.01 -5.16
C ALA A 363 6.01 24.60 -4.83
N SER A 364 5.91 23.65 -5.78
CA SER A 364 6.46 22.30 -5.62
C SER A 364 7.99 22.32 -5.47
N PHE A 365 8.70 23.04 -6.33
CA PHE A 365 10.16 23.15 -6.20
C PHE A 365 10.61 23.93 -4.95
N ALA A 366 9.80 24.86 -4.45
CA ALA A 366 10.06 25.53 -3.18
C ALA A 366 9.91 24.56 -1.99
N ALA A 367 8.86 23.74 -1.98
CA ALA A 367 8.65 22.71 -0.95
C ALA A 367 9.77 21.66 -0.97
N ILE A 368 10.13 21.16 -2.15
CA ILE A 368 11.22 20.18 -2.29
C ILE A 368 12.56 20.79 -1.85
N ARG A 369 12.86 22.06 -2.16
CA ARG A 369 14.08 22.73 -1.68
C ARG A 369 14.11 22.96 -0.17
N ALA A 370 12.95 23.05 0.48
CA ALA A 370 12.85 23.20 1.93
C ALA A 370 13.03 21.86 2.67
N GLU A 371 12.66 20.74 2.03
CA GLU A 371 12.70 19.40 2.62
C GLU A 371 13.94 18.58 2.21
N ALA A 372 14.45 18.78 1.00
CA ALA A 372 15.61 18.06 0.49
C ALA A 372 16.92 18.71 0.94
N ASP A 373 17.81 17.91 1.53
CA ASP A 373 19.20 18.30 1.83
C ASP A 373 20.05 18.35 0.54
N LEU A 374 19.71 19.28 -0.35
CA LEU A 374 20.46 19.54 -1.59
C LEU A 374 21.89 20.05 -1.37
N PRO A 375 22.22 20.79 -0.28
CA PRO A 375 23.59 21.20 0.00
C PRO A 375 24.60 20.05 0.08
N ARG A 376 24.17 18.83 0.46
CA ARG A 376 25.03 17.65 0.50
C ARG A 376 25.56 17.22 -0.88
N PHE A 377 24.90 17.63 -1.97
CA PHE A 377 25.35 17.35 -3.33
C PHE A 377 26.25 18.45 -3.88
N PRO A 378 27.27 18.09 -4.70
CA PRO A 378 28.03 19.06 -5.50
C PRO A 378 27.09 19.95 -6.32
N ALA A 379 27.44 21.23 -6.47
CA ALA A 379 26.58 22.22 -7.16
C ALA A 379 26.09 21.75 -8.54
N VAL A 380 26.96 21.06 -9.28
CA VAL A 380 26.66 20.48 -10.61
C VAL A 380 25.57 19.40 -10.59
N GLN A 381 25.38 18.71 -9.46
CA GLN A 381 24.46 17.59 -9.29
C GLN A 381 23.13 18.00 -8.64
N ARG A 382 23.05 19.19 -8.04
CA ARG A 382 21.83 19.66 -7.34
C ARG A 382 20.61 19.76 -8.26
N SER A 383 20.80 20.19 -9.50
CA SER A 383 19.71 20.26 -10.49
C SER A 383 19.16 18.87 -10.85
N LEU A 384 20.05 17.88 -10.97
CA LEU A 384 19.68 16.48 -11.20
C LEU A 384 18.93 15.91 -9.99
N ALA A 385 19.48 16.08 -8.79
CA ALA A 385 18.86 15.62 -7.54
C ALA A 385 17.45 16.23 -7.35
N LEU A 386 17.30 17.53 -7.58
CA LEU A 386 16.00 18.21 -7.49
C LEU A 386 14.97 17.61 -8.46
N ARG A 387 15.36 17.36 -9.72
CA ARG A 387 14.47 16.74 -10.70
C ARG A 387 14.12 15.29 -10.37
N LEU A 388 15.08 14.53 -9.83
CA LEU A 388 14.86 13.16 -9.38
C LEU A 388 13.81 13.10 -8.26
N ALA A 389 13.97 13.92 -7.21
CA ALA A 389 13.01 14.01 -6.12
C ALA A 389 11.63 14.46 -6.59
N HIS A 390 11.57 15.43 -7.52
CA HIS A 390 10.32 15.89 -8.11
C HIS A 390 9.60 14.80 -8.91
N ALA A 391 10.32 14.07 -9.77
CA ALA A 391 9.76 12.99 -10.57
C ALA A 391 9.30 11.80 -9.71
N ALA A 392 10.01 11.52 -8.61
CA ALA A 392 9.63 10.49 -7.65
C ALA A 392 8.49 10.91 -6.71
N GLY A 393 8.27 12.22 -6.54
CA GLY A 393 7.36 12.76 -5.52
C GLY A 393 7.83 12.48 -4.09
N ASP A 394 9.11 12.16 -3.90
CA ASP A 394 9.70 11.74 -2.63
C ASP A 394 11.14 12.25 -2.53
N VAL A 395 11.47 12.97 -1.45
CA VAL A 395 12.83 13.48 -1.19
C VAL A 395 13.77 12.42 -0.65
N ALA A 396 13.25 11.33 -0.07
CA ALA A 396 14.05 10.23 0.48
C ALA A 396 14.79 9.46 -0.62
N ILE A 397 14.33 9.50 -1.88
CA ILE A 397 15.01 8.89 -3.02
C ILE A 397 16.45 9.40 -3.20
N LEU A 398 16.75 10.59 -2.66
CA LEU A 398 18.09 11.15 -2.73
C LEU A 398 19.09 10.39 -1.88
N ASP A 399 18.65 9.65 -0.86
CA ASP A 399 19.53 8.88 0.03
C ASP A 399 20.19 7.71 -0.72
N ASP A 400 19.53 7.24 -1.77
CA ASP A 400 20.02 6.18 -2.66
C ASP A 400 20.80 6.73 -3.87
N LEU A 401 20.90 8.06 -4.03
CA LEU A 401 21.55 8.67 -5.19
C LEU A 401 23.08 8.60 -5.09
N VAL A 402 23.64 7.64 -5.83
CA VAL A 402 25.09 7.47 -5.99
C VAL A 402 25.52 7.82 -7.42
N SER A 403 26.62 8.55 -7.57
CA SER A 403 27.18 8.90 -8.88
C SER A 403 28.70 8.77 -8.89
N SER A 404 29.28 8.26 -9.97
CA SER A 404 30.73 8.24 -10.15
C SER A 404 31.29 9.66 -10.28
N ARG A 405 32.56 9.83 -9.91
CA ARG A 405 33.24 11.13 -9.96
C ARG A 405 33.24 11.67 -11.40
N GLY A 406 32.66 12.85 -11.61
CA GLY A 406 32.63 13.50 -12.92
C GLY A 406 31.51 13.03 -13.86
N ALA A 407 30.63 12.11 -13.42
CA ALA A 407 29.56 11.55 -14.24
C ALA A 407 28.65 12.61 -14.85
N VAL A 408 28.20 13.57 -14.01
CA VAL A 408 27.29 14.63 -14.45
C VAL A 408 27.94 15.53 -15.51
N GLN A 409 29.22 15.88 -15.32
CA GLN A 409 29.96 16.69 -16.30
C GLN A 409 30.18 15.93 -17.61
N ALA A 410 30.51 14.64 -17.54
CA ALA A 410 30.68 13.81 -18.72
C ALA A 410 29.37 13.69 -19.52
N GLY A 411 28.25 13.40 -18.84
CA GLY A 411 26.93 13.33 -19.46
C GLY A 411 26.51 14.65 -20.11
N ARG A 412 26.70 15.79 -19.42
CA ARG A 412 26.40 17.12 -19.99
C ARG A 412 27.21 17.42 -21.26
N ARG A 413 28.49 17.04 -21.30
CA ARG A 413 29.34 17.20 -22.50
C ARG A 413 28.88 16.31 -23.64
N ALA A 414 28.55 15.05 -23.36
CA ALA A 414 28.05 14.12 -24.38
C ALA A 414 26.73 14.61 -25.01
N LEU A 415 25.80 15.09 -24.18
CA LEU A 415 24.53 15.66 -24.66
C LEU A 415 24.75 16.94 -25.49
N ALA A 416 25.64 17.83 -25.03
CA ALA A 416 25.99 19.04 -25.79
C ALA A 416 26.68 18.73 -27.14
N ALA A 417 27.36 17.59 -27.24
CA ALA A 417 27.99 17.09 -28.46
C ALA A 417 27.02 16.30 -29.37
N GLY A 418 25.73 16.20 -29.02
CA GLY A 418 24.72 15.50 -29.82
C GLY A 418 24.81 13.98 -29.78
N MET A 419 25.45 13.41 -28.75
CA MET A 419 25.54 11.95 -28.60
C MET A 419 24.15 11.34 -28.32
N PRO A 420 23.84 10.16 -28.88
CA PRO A 420 22.57 9.49 -28.64
C PRO A 420 22.40 9.03 -27.19
N ILE A 421 21.17 9.06 -26.69
CA ILE A 421 20.81 8.49 -25.39
C ILE A 421 20.28 7.08 -25.63
N LEU A 422 21.06 6.07 -25.25
CA LEU A 422 20.62 4.68 -25.26
C LEU A 422 19.81 4.41 -24.00
N VAL A 423 18.60 3.87 -24.17
CA VAL A 423 17.67 3.57 -23.07
C VAL A 423 17.29 2.10 -23.08
N ASP A 424 17.03 1.57 -21.89
CA ASP A 424 16.64 0.17 -21.65
C ASP A 424 15.12 -0.05 -21.75
N ALA A 425 14.32 1.02 -21.60
CA ALA A 425 12.87 0.97 -21.64
C ALA A 425 12.24 2.11 -22.45
N GLU A 426 11.15 1.80 -23.16
CA GLU A 426 10.37 2.77 -23.95
C GLU A 426 9.80 3.91 -23.08
N MET A 427 9.49 3.62 -21.81
CA MET A 427 9.03 4.65 -20.87
C MET A 427 10.09 5.72 -20.61
N VAL A 428 11.37 5.36 -20.62
CA VAL A 428 12.46 6.34 -20.47
C VAL A 428 12.57 7.17 -21.74
N ALA A 429 12.45 6.56 -22.93
CA ALA A 429 12.44 7.29 -24.20
C ALA A 429 11.30 8.32 -24.27
N ALA A 430 10.10 7.94 -23.84
CA ALA A 430 8.92 8.80 -23.87
C ALA A 430 8.94 9.93 -22.81
N GLY A 431 9.80 9.82 -21.80
CA GLY A 431 9.94 10.80 -20.72
C GLY A 431 11.09 11.81 -20.90
N ILE A 432 11.92 11.62 -21.93
CA ILE A 432 12.97 12.57 -22.37
C ILE A 432 12.33 13.56 -23.34
#